data_AF-W8BF15-F1
#
_entry.id   AF-W8BF15-F1
#
_cell.length_a   1.000
_cell.length_b   1.000
_cell.length_c   1.000
_cell.angle_alpha   90.00
_cell.angle_beta   90.00
_cell.angle_gamma   90.00
#
_symmetry.space_group_name_H-M   'P 1'
#
loop_
_entity.id
_entity.type
_entity.pdbx_description
1 polymer ?
#
loop_
_entity_poly.entity_id
_entity_poly.type
_entity_poly.pdbx_seq_one_letter_code
_entity_poly.pdbx_strand_id
1 'polypeptide(L)'
;MCFANTIVETHKKFITPKEGGVYIHTKAEHREICDKNPNLYNMSRTKSRLQIEVCGDCGASDPSWASINRGILLCSDCCSVHRSLGRHISMVKSLRQGTWEPSVLNFVNSLNAHGANSVWEHHLLDTNSSKNDKGMPRVRKPNPKDPLHPVKSDFIKSKHVNLVFVLKSNLQEEGIISGVNLENELSRQLHASVRTSNLETSLRLLVQGANPNYFHEEKRSTPLHVAAKFGQASQIELLIANGADINAIDGNGLTPLEVAKSNNHNVIAERLLDSLYEVTDRIIMFLGGKKPDHSSGCHLIIPETNNTEISEQLTIARNRLQVVPNKMFEELVMDLYDEVDRRENEASKIINLSVFK
;
A
#
# COMPACT_ATOMS: atom_id res chain seq x y z
N MET A 1 -6.70 2.92 -8.09
CA MET A 1 -5.55 2.05 -7.80
C MET A 1 -5.16 1.38 -9.11
N CYS A 2 -4.13 1.88 -9.79
CA CYS A 2 -3.59 1.24 -10.99
C CYS A 2 -2.41 0.36 -10.58
N PHE A 3 -2.68 -0.89 -10.19
CA PHE A 3 -1.66 -1.94 -9.98
C PHE A 3 -1.69 -2.97 -11.12
N ALA A 4 -2.06 -2.48 -12.28
CA ALA A 4 -2.93 -3.17 -13.21
C ALA A 4 -2.23 -3.59 -14.52
N ASN A 5 -1.37 -2.71 -15.03
CA ASN A 5 -0.76 -2.89 -16.34
C ASN A 5 0.13 -4.14 -16.42
N THR A 6 0.77 -4.56 -15.33
CA THR A 6 1.65 -5.74 -15.29
C THR A 6 0.89 -7.07 -15.40
N ILE A 7 -0.30 -7.15 -14.80
CA ILE A 7 -1.21 -8.29 -14.93
C ILE A 7 -1.75 -8.37 -16.37
N VAL A 8 -2.07 -7.22 -16.95
CA VAL A 8 -2.57 -7.08 -18.33
C VAL A 8 -1.54 -7.49 -19.38
N GLU A 9 -0.27 -7.10 -19.23
CA GLU A 9 0.79 -7.51 -20.15
C GLU A 9 1.00 -9.02 -20.16
N THR A 10 0.81 -9.66 -19.02
CA THR A 10 0.79 -11.13 -18.91
C THR A 10 -0.46 -11.72 -19.56
N HIS A 11 -1.64 -11.15 -19.31
CA HIS A 11 -2.89 -11.58 -19.93
C HIS A 11 -2.80 -11.54 -21.47
N LYS A 12 -2.17 -10.49 -22.04
CA LYS A 12 -1.89 -10.36 -23.48
C LYS A 12 -0.99 -11.47 -24.03
N LYS A 13 0.02 -11.95 -23.28
CA LYS A 13 0.88 -13.07 -23.69
C LYS A 13 0.14 -14.41 -23.75
N PHE A 14 -1.03 -14.55 -23.13
CA PHE A 14 -1.89 -15.72 -23.22
C PHE A 14 -2.96 -15.64 -24.31
N ILE A 15 -3.06 -14.51 -25.03
CA ILE A 15 -4.04 -14.27 -26.10
C ILE A 15 -3.50 -14.67 -27.49
N THR A 16 -2.18 -14.84 -27.66
CA THR A 16 -1.62 -15.31 -28.94
C THR A 16 -1.49 -16.84 -28.96
N PRO A 17 -2.06 -17.54 -29.96
CA PRO A 17 -1.77 -18.94 -30.19
C PRO A 17 -0.26 -19.10 -30.43
N LYS A 18 0.37 -20.08 -29.78
CA LYS A 18 1.76 -20.47 -30.08
C LYS A 18 1.81 -21.02 -31.51
N GLU A 19 2.17 -20.19 -32.48
CA GLU A 19 2.79 -20.70 -33.70
C GLU A 19 4.26 -21.01 -33.40
N GLY A 20 4.70 -22.17 -33.89
CA GLY A 20 5.97 -22.80 -33.54
C GLY A 20 7.17 -21.87 -33.73
N GLY A 21 7.99 -21.80 -32.68
CA GLY A 21 9.27 -21.10 -32.70
C GLY A 21 10.23 -21.80 -31.75
N VAL A 22 11.04 -22.69 -32.30
CA VAL A 22 12.26 -23.24 -31.70
C VAL A 22 13.16 -22.08 -31.30
N TYR A 23 13.66 -21.97 -30.07
CA TYR A 23 14.97 -21.34 -29.81
C TYR A 23 15.64 -21.73 -28.47
N ILE A 24 16.78 -22.40 -28.66
CA ILE A 24 18.11 -22.27 -28.02
C ILE A 24 18.24 -22.44 -26.49
N HIS A 25 18.69 -23.62 -26.10
CA HIS A 25 19.50 -23.82 -24.90
C HIS A 25 20.88 -23.17 -25.09
N THR A 26 21.22 -22.18 -24.27
CA THR A 26 22.62 -21.83 -23.98
C THR A 26 22.96 -22.30 -22.57
N LYS A 27 23.84 -23.31 -22.49
CA LYS A 27 24.49 -23.75 -21.25
C LYS A 27 25.41 -22.63 -20.76
N ALA A 28 25.29 -22.25 -19.50
CA ALA A 28 26.32 -21.52 -18.77
C ALA A 28 26.79 -22.40 -17.60
N GLU A 29 28.10 -22.60 -17.52
CA GLU A 29 28.78 -23.46 -16.56
C GLU A 29 28.78 -22.83 -15.16
N HIS A 30 28.29 -23.57 -14.18
CA HIS A 30 28.38 -23.21 -12.76
C HIS A 30 29.73 -23.64 -12.20
N ARG A 31 30.47 -22.69 -11.60
CA ARG A 31 31.52 -22.97 -10.61
C ARG A 31 30.91 -22.80 -9.22
N GLU A 32 30.94 -23.87 -8.43
CA GLU A 32 30.63 -23.86 -7.00
C GLU A 32 31.79 -23.20 -6.22
N ILE A 33 31.47 -22.22 -5.38
CA ILE A 33 32.28 -21.88 -4.21
C ILE A 33 31.32 -21.69 -3.04
N CYS A 34 31.27 -22.69 -2.16
CA CYS A 34 30.80 -22.55 -0.79
C CYS A 34 31.79 -21.69 0.00
N ASP A 35 31.31 -20.73 0.78
CA ASP A 35 31.85 -20.57 2.12
C ASP A 35 30.89 -19.89 3.11
N LYS A 36 30.93 -20.42 4.32
CA LYS A 36 30.12 -20.07 5.49
C LYS A 36 30.77 -18.90 6.23
N ASN A 37 29.98 -17.93 6.71
CA ASN A 37 30.21 -17.38 8.06
C ASN A 37 29.00 -16.57 8.57
N PRO A 38 28.43 -16.91 9.74
CA PRO A 38 27.43 -16.10 10.42
C PRO A 38 28.11 -15.27 11.51
N ASN A 39 27.98 -13.94 11.46
CA ASN A 39 28.00 -13.04 12.62
C ASN A 39 28.14 -11.60 12.14
N LEU A 40 27.13 -10.76 12.38
CA LEU A 40 27.25 -9.34 12.70
C LEU A 40 25.83 -8.75 12.68
N TYR A 41 25.38 -8.20 13.81
CA TYR A 41 24.70 -6.90 13.94
C TYR A 41 24.14 -6.80 15.36
N ASN A 42 24.99 -6.34 16.27
CA ASN A 42 24.60 -5.86 17.59
C ASN A 42 24.52 -4.33 17.47
N MET A 43 23.31 -3.76 17.32
CA MET A 43 23.12 -2.32 17.25
C MET A 43 22.66 -1.75 18.59
N SER A 44 23.45 -0.78 19.05
CA SER A 44 23.30 0.01 20.27
C SER A 44 21.92 0.68 20.37
N ARG A 45 21.23 0.48 21.50
CA ARG A 45 19.95 1.13 21.84
C ARG A 45 20.20 2.51 22.45
N THR A 46 19.99 3.57 21.68
CA THR A 46 19.81 4.93 22.22
C THR A 46 18.40 5.05 22.79
N LYS A 47 18.27 5.34 24.09
CA LYS A 47 17.00 5.52 24.79
C LYS A 47 16.27 6.78 24.30
N SER A 48 15.40 6.63 23.31
CA SER A 48 14.31 7.59 23.08
C SER A 48 13.18 7.29 24.08
N ARG A 49 12.53 8.35 24.59
CA ARG A 49 11.35 8.26 25.44
C ARG A 49 10.30 7.44 24.67
N LEU A 50 10.05 6.19 25.10
CA LEU A 50 9.14 5.26 24.41
C LEU A 50 7.79 5.95 24.20
N GLN A 51 7.52 6.36 22.97
CA GLN A 51 6.21 6.85 22.58
C GLN A 51 5.26 5.67 22.74
N ILE A 52 4.30 5.79 23.66
CA ILE A 52 3.37 4.70 23.93
C ILE A 52 2.51 4.55 22.67
N GLU A 53 2.71 3.44 21.96
CA GLU A 53 1.90 3.07 20.82
C GLU A 53 0.46 2.83 21.30
N VAL A 54 -0.45 3.68 20.82
CA VAL A 54 -1.88 3.61 21.13
C VAL A 54 -2.69 3.53 19.85
N CYS A 55 -3.89 2.96 19.95
CA CYS A 55 -4.84 2.97 18.87
C CYS A 55 -5.19 4.40 18.46
N GLY A 56 -5.02 4.69 17.17
CA GLY A 56 -5.27 6.00 16.57
C GLY A 56 -6.72 6.46 16.69
N ASP A 57 -7.70 5.58 16.88
CA ASP A 57 -9.12 5.98 16.92
C ASP A 57 -9.72 6.04 18.33
N CYS A 58 -9.30 5.18 19.26
CA CYS A 58 -9.87 5.15 20.62
C CYS A 58 -8.84 5.27 21.75
N GLY A 59 -7.54 5.38 21.44
CA GLY A 59 -6.48 5.51 22.44
C GLY A 59 -6.19 4.24 23.25
N ALA A 60 -6.73 3.08 22.86
CA ALA A 60 -6.42 1.80 23.52
C ALA A 60 -4.92 1.50 23.45
N SER A 61 -4.34 1.04 24.55
CA SER A 61 -2.95 0.60 24.60
C SER A 61 -2.73 -0.69 23.82
N ASP A 62 -1.48 -0.94 23.42
CA ASP A 62 -1.03 -2.18 22.79
C ASP A 62 -1.80 -2.54 21.49
N PRO A 63 -1.84 -1.62 20.51
CA PRO A 63 -2.48 -1.88 19.23
C PRO A 63 -1.81 -3.08 18.53
N SER A 64 -2.62 -3.93 17.91
CA SER A 64 -2.16 -5.16 17.25
C SER A 64 -2.33 -5.15 15.73
N TRP A 65 -2.79 -4.03 15.18
CA TRP A 65 -3.07 -3.84 13.77
C TRP A 65 -2.57 -2.47 13.33
N ALA A 66 -2.35 -2.31 12.03
CA ALA A 66 -2.09 -1.02 11.42
C ALA A 66 -2.95 -0.82 10.18
N SER A 67 -3.31 0.44 9.91
CA SER A 67 -3.84 0.87 8.63
C SER A 67 -2.71 1.50 7.83
N ILE A 68 -2.18 0.79 6.83
CA ILE A 68 -0.96 1.16 6.09
C ILE A 68 -1.09 2.53 5.43
N ASN A 69 -2.11 2.70 4.56
CA ASN A 69 -2.36 3.95 3.84
C ASN A 69 -2.78 5.12 4.73
N ARG A 70 -3.13 4.88 5.99
CA ARG A 70 -3.47 5.92 6.97
C ARG A 70 -2.32 6.23 7.94
N GLY A 71 -1.32 5.36 8.03
CA GLY A 71 -0.20 5.53 8.95
C GLY A 71 -0.58 5.50 10.43
N ILE A 72 -1.63 4.76 10.80
CA ILE A 72 -2.10 4.66 12.19
C ILE A 72 -2.17 3.22 12.68
N LEU A 73 -1.95 3.05 13.98
CA LEU A 73 -2.10 1.77 14.68
C LEU A 73 -3.53 1.61 15.21
N LEU A 74 -4.01 0.38 15.29
CA LEU A 74 -5.40 0.04 15.60
C LEU A 74 -5.46 -1.09 16.64
N CYS A 75 -6.40 -0.99 17.58
CA CYS A 75 -6.79 -2.13 18.40
C CYS A 75 -7.71 -3.08 17.61
N SER A 76 -7.98 -4.28 18.15
CA SER A 76 -8.83 -5.27 17.48
C SER A 76 -10.24 -4.75 17.16
N ASP A 77 -10.84 -3.99 18.09
CA ASP A 77 -12.18 -3.39 17.93
C ASP A 77 -12.21 -2.43 16.75
N CYS A 78 -11.36 -1.40 16.75
CA CYS A 78 -11.29 -0.41 15.67
C CYS A 78 -10.90 -1.05 14.34
N CYS A 79 -9.99 -2.03 14.34
CA CYS A 79 -9.64 -2.79 13.15
C CYS A 79 -10.85 -3.51 12.52
N SER A 80 -11.76 -4.06 13.33
CA SER A 80 -12.98 -4.71 12.81
C SER A 80 -13.86 -3.74 12.00
N VAL A 81 -13.96 -2.48 12.44
CA VAL A 81 -14.66 -1.43 11.69
C VAL A 81 -13.89 -1.10 10.41
N HIS A 82 -12.57 -0.89 10.49
CA HIS A 82 -11.73 -0.60 9.32
C HIS A 82 -11.85 -1.67 8.23
N ARG A 83 -11.92 -2.96 8.60
CA ARG A 83 -12.17 -4.07 7.67
C ARG A 83 -13.50 -3.90 6.91
N SER A 84 -14.55 -3.42 7.58
CA SER A 84 -15.86 -3.18 6.95
C SER A 84 -15.88 -1.98 5.99
N LEU A 85 -14.86 -1.11 6.03
CA LEU A 85 -14.75 0.04 5.12
C LEU A 85 -14.17 -0.35 3.76
N GLY A 86 -13.47 -1.49 3.67
CA GLY A 86 -12.75 -1.90 2.47
C GLY A 86 -11.40 -1.21 2.28
N ARG A 87 -10.52 -1.82 1.48
CA ARG A 87 -9.11 -1.43 1.32
C ARG A 87 -8.90 -0.07 0.65
N HIS A 88 -9.85 0.35 -0.18
CA HIS A 88 -9.84 1.68 -0.77
C HIS A 88 -9.93 2.79 0.29
N ILE A 89 -10.50 2.49 1.45
CA ILE A 89 -10.48 3.38 2.61
C ILE A 89 -9.32 3.00 3.54
N SER A 90 -9.17 1.74 3.94
CA SER A 90 -8.16 1.33 4.91
C SER A 90 -7.55 -0.03 4.59
N MET A 91 -6.24 -0.02 4.32
CA MET A 91 -5.44 -1.22 4.13
C MET A 91 -4.95 -1.74 5.48
N VAL A 92 -5.72 -2.63 6.10
CA VAL A 92 -5.42 -3.19 7.42
C VAL A 92 -4.48 -4.39 7.35
N LYS A 93 -3.48 -4.44 8.23
CA LYS A 93 -2.56 -5.57 8.39
C LYS A 93 -2.23 -5.80 9.87
N SER A 94 -2.11 -7.07 10.27
CA SER A 94 -1.77 -7.44 11.64
C SER A 94 -0.31 -7.13 11.94
N LEU A 95 -0.02 -6.56 13.11
CA LEU A 95 1.35 -6.37 13.60
C LEU A 95 1.93 -7.63 14.25
N ARG A 96 1.07 -8.61 14.58
CA ARG A 96 1.45 -9.84 15.27
C ARG A 96 1.40 -11.09 14.39
N GLN A 97 0.82 -11.00 13.20
CA GLN A 97 0.58 -12.13 12.31
C GLN A 97 0.97 -11.78 10.87
N GLY A 98 1.44 -12.80 10.14
CA GLY A 98 1.91 -12.66 8.77
C GLY A 98 3.31 -12.04 8.67
N THR A 99 3.85 -12.05 7.45
CA THR A 99 5.13 -11.43 7.12
C THR A 99 4.92 -9.98 6.70
N TRP A 100 5.82 -9.09 7.13
CA TRP A 100 5.87 -7.71 6.68
C TRP A 100 7.05 -7.53 5.73
N GLU A 101 6.80 -6.80 4.65
CA GLU A 101 7.89 -6.19 3.91
C GLU A 101 8.54 -5.12 4.81
N PRO A 102 9.87 -5.16 5.03
CA PRO A 102 10.54 -4.28 6.00
C PRO A 102 10.35 -2.79 5.72
N SER A 103 10.37 -2.36 4.46
CA SER A 103 10.20 -0.96 4.10
C SER A 103 8.81 -0.42 4.41
N VAL A 104 7.75 -1.22 4.22
CA VAL A 104 6.35 -0.93 4.55
C VAL A 104 6.18 -0.82 6.06
N LEU A 105 6.75 -1.74 6.84
CA LEU A 105 6.68 -1.67 8.31
C LEU A 105 7.40 -0.42 8.84
N ASN A 106 8.60 -0.14 8.33
CA ASN A 106 9.35 1.07 8.67
C ASN A 106 8.60 2.33 8.28
N PHE A 107 7.96 2.35 7.11
CA PHE A 107 7.10 3.44 6.65
C PHE A 107 5.93 3.67 7.63
N VAL A 108 5.18 2.63 7.99
CA VAL A 108 4.03 2.74 8.90
C VAL A 108 4.46 3.26 10.26
N ASN A 109 5.54 2.70 10.83
CA ASN A 109 6.06 3.12 12.13
C ASN A 109 6.56 4.57 12.09
N SER A 110 7.30 4.94 11.04
CA SER A 110 7.78 6.30 10.85
C SER A 110 6.62 7.28 10.71
N LEU A 111 5.64 6.99 9.84
CA LEU A 111 4.50 7.84 9.61
C LEU A 111 3.65 8.00 10.90
N ASN A 112 3.46 6.92 11.65
CA ASN A 112 2.76 6.97 12.93
C ASN A 112 3.49 7.84 13.98
N ALA A 113 4.81 7.66 14.12
CA ALA A 113 5.64 8.42 15.05
C ALA A 113 5.68 9.92 14.71
N HIS A 114 5.66 10.25 13.41
CA HIS A 114 5.69 11.63 12.89
C HIS A 114 4.28 12.22 12.69
N GLY A 115 3.32 11.83 13.52
CA GLY A 115 2.07 12.59 13.65
C GLY A 115 1.01 12.33 12.59
N ALA A 116 1.03 11.21 11.86
CA ALA A 116 -0.03 10.91 10.89
C ALA A 116 -1.45 11.03 11.47
N ASN A 117 -1.64 10.65 12.74
CA ASN A 117 -2.93 10.75 13.38
C ASN A 117 -3.42 12.21 13.54
N SER A 118 -2.53 13.20 13.64
CA SER A 118 -2.90 14.62 13.71
C SER A 118 -3.46 15.14 12.38
N VAL A 119 -3.02 14.57 11.25
CA VAL A 119 -3.57 14.90 9.92
C VAL A 119 -5.04 14.51 9.84
N TRP A 120 -5.38 13.33 10.36
CA TRP A 120 -6.75 12.81 10.38
C TRP A 120 -7.64 13.41 11.47
N GLU A 121 -7.06 14.12 12.44
CA GLU A 121 -7.75 14.66 13.63
C GLU A 121 -7.52 16.18 13.78
N HIS A 122 -7.15 16.87 12.70
CA HIS A 122 -6.75 18.28 12.73
C HIS A 122 -7.77 19.17 13.45
N HIS A 123 -9.04 19.13 13.05
CA HIS A 123 -10.11 19.92 13.68
C HIS A 123 -10.50 19.46 15.09
N LEU A 124 -10.12 18.24 15.51
CA LEU A 124 -10.31 17.80 16.90
C LEU A 124 -9.23 18.38 17.82
N LEU A 125 -8.06 18.69 17.27
CA LEU A 125 -6.91 19.24 18.00
C LEU A 125 -6.91 20.77 18.02
N ASP A 126 -7.59 21.42 17.08
CA ASP A 126 -7.70 22.88 17.03
C ASP A 126 -8.57 23.41 18.19
N THR A 127 -7.91 23.83 19.26
CA THR A 127 -8.56 24.41 20.45
C THR A 127 -9.11 25.82 20.19
N ASN A 128 -8.66 26.49 19.12
CA ASN A 128 -9.04 27.87 18.79
C ASN A 128 -10.37 27.99 18.03
N SER A 129 -10.90 26.91 17.46
CA SER A 129 -12.23 26.92 16.80
C SER A 129 -13.39 27.02 17.81
N SER A 130 -13.10 27.03 19.12
CA SER A 130 -14.06 27.13 20.23
C SER A 130 -14.89 28.43 20.28
N LYS A 131 -14.73 29.37 19.34
CA LYS A 131 -15.47 30.64 19.37
C LYS A 131 -16.33 31.00 18.16
N ASN A 132 -16.24 30.35 16.99
CA ASN A 132 -16.99 30.86 15.82
C ASN A 132 -17.69 29.85 14.89
N ASP A 133 -17.60 28.53 15.10
CA ASP A 133 -18.29 27.61 14.20
C ASP A 133 -19.63 27.12 14.79
N LYS A 134 -20.69 27.92 14.58
CA LYS A 134 -22.07 27.62 15.01
C LYS A 134 -22.67 26.54 14.11
N GLY A 135 -22.20 25.29 14.20
CA GLY A 135 -22.83 24.20 13.43
C GLY A 135 -22.21 22.82 13.57
N MET A 136 -20.92 22.69 13.88
CA MET A 136 -20.29 21.38 13.96
C MET A 136 -20.53 20.76 15.35
N PRO A 137 -21.08 19.52 15.44
CA PRO A 137 -21.22 18.84 16.72
C PRO A 137 -19.84 18.72 17.39
N ARG A 138 -19.75 18.98 18.70
CA ARG A 138 -18.55 18.66 19.49
C ARG A 138 -18.39 17.15 19.55
N VAL A 139 -17.82 16.57 18.51
CA VAL A 139 -17.52 15.12 18.45
C VAL A 139 -16.27 14.89 19.28
N ARG A 140 -16.42 14.11 20.36
CA ARG A 140 -15.27 13.67 21.15
C ARG A 140 -14.72 12.37 20.58
N LYS A 141 -13.40 12.22 20.60
CA LYS A 141 -12.74 10.94 20.36
C LYS A 141 -13.25 9.87 21.36
N PRO A 142 -13.57 8.65 20.90
CA PRO A 142 -13.95 7.53 21.76
C PRO A 142 -12.85 7.13 22.73
N ASN A 143 -13.25 6.57 23.87
CA ASN A 143 -12.39 5.90 24.83
C ASN A 143 -12.23 4.40 24.49
N PRO A 144 -11.21 3.72 25.05
CA PRO A 144 -11.01 2.29 24.81
C PRO A 144 -12.20 1.42 25.23
N LYS A 145 -12.94 1.82 26.27
CA LYS A 145 -14.08 1.09 26.84
C LYS A 145 -15.42 1.42 26.18
N ASP A 146 -15.47 2.40 25.28
CA ASP A 146 -16.71 2.77 24.62
C ASP A 146 -17.20 1.63 23.71
N PRO A 147 -18.52 1.47 23.54
CA PRO A 147 -19.07 0.38 22.74
C PRO A 147 -18.61 0.49 21.29
N LEU A 148 -18.37 -0.66 20.65
CA LEU A 148 -17.96 -0.72 19.25
C LEU A 148 -18.99 -0.05 18.33
N HIS A 149 -20.27 -0.36 18.54
CA HIS A 149 -21.40 0.24 17.84
C HIS A 149 -22.35 0.96 18.82
N PRO A 150 -22.86 2.14 18.46
CA PRO A 150 -22.48 2.97 17.30
C PRO A 150 -21.21 3.81 17.53
N VAL A 151 -20.73 3.93 18.77
CA VAL A 151 -19.78 4.99 19.17
C VAL A 151 -18.44 4.93 18.43
N LYS A 152 -17.69 3.83 18.53
CA LYS A 152 -16.40 3.71 17.81
C LYS A 152 -16.63 3.68 16.30
N SER A 153 -17.66 2.97 15.82
CA SER A 153 -17.91 2.83 14.38
C SER A 153 -18.24 4.14 13.69
N ASP A 154 -19.07 4.99 14.31
CA ASP A 154 -19.51 6.25 13.71
C ASP A 154 -18.38 7.29 13.73
N PHE A 155 -17.56 7.28 14.79
CA PHE A 155 -16.34 8.08 14.84
C PHE A 155 -15.37 7.68 13.73
N ILE A 156 -15.10 6.39 13.57
CA ILE A 156 -14.19 5.86 12.54
C ILE A 156 -14.68 6.23 11.13
N LYS A 157 -15.98 6.10 10.86
CA LYS A 157 -16.58 6.53 9.58
C LYS A 157 -16.45 8.03 9.38
N SER A 158 -16.73 8.83 10.40
CA SER A 158 -16.59 10.28 10.35
C SER A 158 -15.15 10.72 10.06
N LYS A 159 -14.18 10.02 10.65
CA LYS A 159 -12.75 10.29 10.50
C LYS A 159 -12.20 9.89 9.14
N HIS A 160 -12.47 8.66 8.68
CA HIS A 160 -11.77 8.06 7.54
C HIS A 160 -12.57 7.99 6.24
N VAL A 161 -13.91 8.03 6.33
CA VAL A 161 -14.82 8.01 5.17
C VAL A 161 -15.29 9.43 4.84
N ASN A 162 -15.88 10.10 5.83
CA ASN A 162 -16.46 11.43 5.64
C ASN A 162 -15.41 12.55 5.75
N LEU A 163 -14.21 12.22 6.23
CA LEU A 163 -13.09 13.14 6.40
C LEU A 163 -13.50 14.41 7.17
N VAL A 164 -14.28 14.26 8.25
CA VAL A 164 -14.86 15.38 9.00
C VAL A 164 -13.79 16.21 9.72
N PHE A 165 -12.71 15.56 10.16
CA PHE A 165 -11.72 16.19 11.04
C PHE A 165 -10.44 16.60 10.33
N VAL A 166 -10.33 16.39 9.01
CA VAL A 166 -9.14 16.76 8.24
C VAL A 166 -9.18 18.24 7.87
N LEU A 167 -8.02 18.88 7.83
CA LEU A 167 -7.91 20.24 7.32
C LEU A 167 -8.24 20.27 5.82
N LYS A 168 -9.38 20.84 5.46
CA LYS A 168 -9.69 21.17 4.06
C LYS A 168 -9.05 22.52 3.72
N SER A 169 -8.47 22.63 2.52
CA SER A 169 -7.87 23.90 2.10
C SER A 169 -8.96 24.95 1.86
N ASN A 170 -8.89 26.09 2.56
CA ASN A 170 -9.87 27.19 2.48
C ASN A 170 -9.88 27.92 1.12
N LEU A 171 -9.05 27.49 0.16
CA LEU A 171 -8.95 28.10 -1.17
C LEU A 171 -10.24 28.00 -1.99
N GLN A 172 -11.22 27.18 -1.58
CA GLN A 172 -12.56 27.16 -2.16
C GLN A 172 -13.49 28.26 -1.61
N GLU A 173 -13.32 28.68 -0.35
CA GLU A 173 -14.23 29.66 0.28
C GLU A 173 -13.96 31.10 -0.16
N GLU A 174 -12.72 31.44 -0.53
CA GLU A 174 -12.40 32.78 -1.02
C GLU A 174 -12.80 33.03 -2.48
N GLY A 175 -13.30 32.01 -3.22
CA GLY A 175 -13.75 32.17 -4.61
C GLY A 175 -12.63 32.50 -5.61
N ILE A 176 -11.36 32.41 -5.20
CA ILE A 176 -10.19 32.83 -5.99
C ILE A 176 -9.71 31.69 -6.93
N ILE A 177 -10.00 30.43 -6.62
CA ILE A 177 -9.42 29.27 -7.31
C ILE A 177 -10.52 28.25 -7.66
N SER A 178 -10.67 27.91 -8.95
CA SER A 178 -11.53 26.80 -9.37
C SER A 178 -11.03 25.47 -8.77
N GLY A 179 -11.91 24.53 -8.44
CA GLY A 179 -11.51 23.26 -7.78
C GLY A 179 -10.38 22.50 -8.50
N VAL A 180 -10.33 22.59 -9.83
CA VAL A 180 -9.28 22.01 -10.67
C VAL A 180 -7.91 22.68 -10.46
N ASN A 181 -7.88 24.00 -10.23
CA ASN A 181 -6.64 24.74 -9.97
C ASN A 181 -6.09 24.42 -8.56
N LEU A 182 -6.97 24.19 -7.57
CA LEU A 182 -6.54 23.75 -6.24
C LEU A 182 -5.90 22.35 -6.26
N GLU A 183 -6.52 21.38 -6.93
CA GLU A 183 -5.95 20.03 -7.08
C GLU A 183 -4.56 20.09 -7.73
N ASN A 184 -4.43 20.85 -8.82
CA ASN A 184 -3.15 21.00 -9.52
C ASN A 184 -2.07 21.63 -8.63
N GLU A 185 -2.42 22.66 -7.85
CA GLU A 185 -1.48 23.31 -6.95
C GLU A 185 -1.03 22.37 -5.82
N LEU A 186 -1.95 21.66 -5.17
CA LEU A 186 -1.64 20.65 -4.16
C LEU A 186 -0.78 19.52 -4.73
N SER A 187 -1.08 19.10 -5.96
CA SER A 187 -0.34 18.04 -6.66
C SER A 187 1.09 18.48 -7.04
N ARG A 188 1.26 19.74 -7.43
CA ARG A 188 2.57 20.34 -7.66
C ARG A 188 3.37 20.45 -6.36
N GLN A 189 2.73 20.79 -5.25
CA GLN A 189 3.35 20.78 -3.93
C GLN A 189 3.77 19.37 -3.51
N LEU A 190 2.93 18.36 -3.76
CA LEU A 190 3.25 16.96 -3.49
C LEU A 190 4.46 16.50 -4.31
N HIS A 191 4.50 16.83 -5.60
CA HIS A 191 5.64 16.54 -6.48
C HIS A 191 6.97 17.09 -5.91
N ALA A 192 6.95 18.27 -5.29
CA ALA A 192 8.11 18.85 -4.64
C ALA A 192 8.42 18.25 -3.25
N SER A 193 7.40 17.97 -2.43
CA SER A 193 7.57 17.55 -1.02
C SER A 193 8.24 16.19 -0.90
N VAL A 194 7.92 15.26 -1.82
CA VAL A 194 8.39 13.87 -1.82
C VAL A 194 9.89 13.73 -2.09
N ARG A 195 10.59 14.83 -2.39
CA ARG A 195 12.06 14.89 -2.43
C ARG A 195 12.70 14.78 -1.04
N THR A 196 11.94 15.03 0.02
CA THR A 196 12.40 15.02 1.41
C THR A 196 11.72 13.91 2.21
N SER A 197 12.27 13.55 3.36
CA SER A 197 11.72 12.51 4.25
C SER A 197 10.50 12.96 5.07
N ASN A 198 9.97 14.17 4.85
CA ASN A 198 8.82 14.67 5.59
C ASN A 198 7.52 14.02 5.08
N LEU A 199 7.16 12.89 5.70
CA LEU A 199 5.95 12.13 5.36
C LEU A 199 4.66 12.84 5.76
N GLU A 200 4.68 13.61 6.86
CA GLU A 200 3.48 14.31 7.35
C GLU A 200 2.98 15.32 6.33
N THR A 201 3.88 16.11 5.74
CA THR A 201 3.55 17.09 4.69
C THR A 201 2.96 16.39 3.47
N SER A 202 3.62 15.35 2.96
CA SER A 202 3.13 14.59 1.81
C SER A 202 1.77 13.94 2.08
N LEU A 203 1.59 13.34 3.27
CA LEU A 203 0.31 12.76 3.67
C LEU A 203 -0.79 13.82 3.72
N ARG A 204 -0.51 14.99 4.31
CA ARG A 204 -1.49 16.09 4.40
C ARG A 204 -1.94 16.55 3.02
N LEU A 205 -1.01 16.69 2.07
CA LEU A 205 -1.32 17.07 0.69
C LEU A 205 -2.21 16.01 0.02
N LEU A 206 -1.90 14.72 0.18
CA LEU A 206 -2.73 13.62 -0.35
C LEU A 206 -4.14 13.64 0.26
N VAL A 207 -4.26 13.85 1.57
CA VAL A 207 -5.55 13.95 2.26
C VAL A 207 -6.37 15.16 1.81
N GLN A 208 -5.70 16.25 1.43
CA GLN A 208 -6.32 17.45 0.87
C GLN A 208 -6.73 17.32 -0.59
N GLY A 209 -6.37 16.21 -1.25
CA GLY A 209 -6.75 15.91 -2.63
C GLY A 209 -5.63 16.05 -3.65
N ALA A 210 -4.36 16.14 -3.24
CA ALA A 210 -3.24 16.04 -4.18
C ALA A 210 -3.30 14.70 -4.93
N ASN A 211 -3.14 14.73 -6.24
CA ASN A 211 -3.13 13.55 -7.08
C ASN A 211 -1.74 12.88 -7.04
N PRO A 212 -1.60 11.64 -6.53
CA PRO A 212 -0.31 10.93 -6.50
C PRO A 212 0.25 10.60 -7.89
N ASN A 213 -0.60 10.64 -8.92
CA ASN A 213 -0.26 10.41 -10.32
C ASN A 213 -0.08 11.69 -11.13
N TYR A 214 -0.06 12.85 -10.48
CA TYR A 214 0.15 14.13 -11.16
C TYR A 214 1.43 14.11 -12.00
N PHE A 215 1.31 14.48 -13.27
CA PHE A 215 2.44 14.62 -14.16
C PHE A 215 2.83 16.09 -14.24
N HIS A 216 4.01 16.45 -13.74
CA HIS A 216 4.48 17.83 -13.78
C HIS A 216 5.00 18.16 -15.18
N GLU A 217 4.32 19.02 -15.92
CA GLU A 217 4.68 19.34 -17.32
C GLU A 217 6.12 19.85 -17.50
N GLU A 218 6.55 20.82 -16.69
CA GLU A 218 7.91 21.38 -16.81
C GLU A 218 9.01 20.40 -16.34
N LYS A 219 8.75 19.61 -15.30
CA LYS A 219 9.71 18.62 -14.75
C LYS A 219 9.59 17.25 -15.42
N ARG A 220 8.60 17.09 -16.31
CA ARG A 220 8.20 15.88 -17.03
C ARG A 220 8.28 14.60 -16.19
N SER A 221 7.68 14.59 -15.01
CA SER A 221 7.77 13.45 -14.08
C SER A 221 6.61 13.44 -13.08
N THR A 222 6.33 12.27 -12.49
CA THR A 222 5.36 12.11 -11.40
C THR A 222 6.02 12.18 -10.03
N PRO A 223 5.28 12.37 -8.92
CA PRO A 223 5.82 12.29 -7.56
C PRO A 223 6.61 10.99 -7.30
N LEU A 224 6.17 9.86 -7.85
CA LEU A 224 6.85 8.58 -7.65
C LEU A 224 8.24 8.54 -8.30
N HIS A 225 8.41 9.16 -9.48
CA HIS A 225 9.73 9.35 -10.08
C HIS A 225 10.65 10.23 -9.23
N VAL A 226 10.11 11.32 -8.64
CA VAL A 226 10.89 12.19 -7.76
C VAL A 226 11.36 11.43 -6.53
N ALA A 227 10.45 10.73 -5.84
CA ALA A 227 10.81 9.91 -4.67
C ALA A 227 11.87 8.85 -5.03
N ALA A 228 11.74 8.20 -6.19
CA ALA A 228 12.70 7.21 -6.67
C ALA A 228 14.08 7.82 -6.96
N LYS A 229 14.12 8.98 -7.62
CA LYS A 229 15.35 9.71 -7.94
C LYS A 229 16.13 10.14 -6.71
N PHE A 230 15.45 10.50 -5.63
CA PHE A 230 16.05 11.01 -4.39
C PHE A 230 16.17 9.97 -3.29
N GLY A 231 15.95 8.69 -3.60
CA GLY A 231 16.15 7.61 -2.66
C GLY A 231 15.16 7.61 -1.47
N GLN A 232 13.96 8.15 -1.64
CA GLN A 232 13.01 8.36 -0.54
C GLN A 232 12.09 7.14 -0.33
N ALA A 233 12.63 6.06 0.26
CA ALA A 233 11.91 4.79 0.44
C ALA A 233 10.53 4.94 1.11
N SER A 234 10.41 5.70 2.21
CA SER A 234 9.10 5.87 2.85
C SER A 234 8.13 6.74 2.05
N GLN A 235 8.61 7.63 1.18
CA GLN A 235 7.75 8.39 0.26
C GLN A 235 7.24 7.48 -0.87
N ILE A 236 8.04 6.52 -1.33
CA ILE A 236 7.61 5.47 -2.27
C ILE A 236 6.42 4.71 -1.67
N GLU A 237 6.55 4.19 -0.45
CA GLU A 237 5.47 3.46 0.22
C GLU A 237 4.22 4.32 0.42
N LEU A 238 4.38 5.59 0.81
CA LEU A 238 3.27 6.51 0.96
C LEU A 238 2.50 6.71 -0.35
N LEU A 239 3.22 6.96 -1.44
CA LEU A 239 2.64 7.20 -2.76
C LEU A 239 1.95 5.95 -3.30
N ILE A 240 2.60 4.78 -3.19
CA ILE A 240 2.04 3.48 -3.57
C ILE A 240 0.76 3.20 -2.78
N ALA A 241 0.78 3.35 -1.45
CA ALA A 241 -0.38 3.13 -0.60
C ALA A 241 -1.54 4.11 -0.89
N ASN A 242 -1.28 5.22 -1.56
CA ASN A 242 -2.28 6.18 -2.02
C ASN A 242 -2.61 6.06 -3.53
N GLY A 243 -2.09 5.02 -4.21
CA GLY A 243 -2.49 4.68 -5.57
C GLY A 243 -1.65 5.32 -6.67
N ALA A 244 -0.40 5.69 -6.39
CA ALA A 244 0.57 6.03 -7.43
C ALA A 244 0.79 4.85 -8.40
N ASP A 245 0.86 5.15 -9.69
CA ASP A 245 1.12 4.21 -10.76
C ASP A 245 2.63 3.91 -10.81
N ILE A 246 2.96 2.68 -10.45
CA ILE A 246 4.35 2.19 -10.42
C ILE A 246 4.94 2.09 -11.84
N ASN A 247 4.09 1.99 -12.87
CA ASN A 247 4.51 1.90 -14.27
C ASN A 247 4.41 3.25 -15.01
N ALA A 248 4.19 4.36 -14.30
CA ALA A 248 4.15 5.68 -14.94
C ALA A 248 5.43 5.93 -15.74
N ILE A 249 5.32 6.63 -16.86
CA ILE A 249 6.46 6.94 -17.72
C ILE A 249 6.78 8.44 -17.63
N ASP A 250 8.05 8.77 -17.35
CA ASP A 250 8.53 10.14 -17.32
C ASP A 250 8.80 10.71 -18.73
N GLY A 251 9.25 11.97 -18.75
CA GLY A 251 9.58 12.68 -19.98
C GLY A 251 10.72 12.10 -20.81
N ASN A 252 11.54 11.22 -20.24
CA ASN A 252 12.64 10.51 -20.88
C ASN A 252 12.26 9.09 -21.28
N GLY A 253 11.01 8.68 -21.06
CA GLY A 253 10.57 7.32 -21.33
C GLY A 253 10.92 6.32 -20.24
N LEU A 254 11.29 6.78 -19.03
CA LEU A 254 11.72 5.92 -17.92
C LEU A 254 10.59 5.73 -16.91
N THR A 255 10.53 4.54 -16.32
CA THR A 255 9.71 4.21 -15.14
C THR A 255 10.38 4.67 -13.84
N PRO A 256 9.65 4.78 -12.72
CA PRO A 256 10.24 5.04 -11.40
C PRO A 256 11.32 4.02 -11.02
N LEU A 257 11.14 2.75 -11.41
CA LEU A 257 12.11 1.68 -11.19
C LEU A 257 13.42 1.95 -11.94
N GLU A 258 13.36 2.37 -13.21
CA GLU A 258 14.54 2.71 -14.01
C GLU A 258 15.21 3.99 -13.52
N VAL A 259 14.43 4.97 -13.06
CA VAL A 259 14.95 6.16 -12.38
C VAL A 259 15.69 5.79 -11.09
N ALA A 260 15.17 4.86 -10.28
CA ALA A 260 15.88 4.38 -9.08
C ALA A 260 17.20 3.68 -9.46
N LYS A 261 17.20 2.82 -10.49
CA LYS A 261 18.40 2.13 -10.99
C LYS A 261 19.46 3.13 -11.48
N SER A 262 19.08 4.08 -12.33
CA SER A 262 20.01 5.08 -12.89
C SER A 262 20.65 5.99 -11.82
N ASN A 263 20.00 6.15 -10.66
CA ASN A 263 20.52 6.91 -9.52
C ASN A 263 21.17 6.01 -8.44
N ASN A 264 21.40 4.73 -8.72
CA ASN A 264 22.02 3.74 -7.82
C ASN A 264 21.24 3.48 -6.51
N HIS A 265 19.92 3.65 -6.54
CA HIS A 265 19.03 3.35 -5.42
C HIS A 265 18.49 1.91 -5.51
N ASN A 266 19.39 0.94 -5.41
CA ASN A 266 19.10 -0.49 -5.65
C ASN A 266 17.99 -1.04 -4.76
N VAL A 267 17.97 -0.70 -3.47
CA VAL A 267 16.92 -1.12 -2.53
C VAL A 267 15.54 -0.64 -2.97
N ILE A 268 15.45 0.59 -3.50
CA ILE A 268 14.18 1.13 -4.01
C ILE A 268 13.81 0.50 -5.35
N ALA A 269 14.78 0.24 -6.23
CA ALA A 269 14.52 -0.46 -7.48
C ALA A 269 13.98 -1.88 -7.23
N GLU A 270 14.55 -2.61 -6.27
CA GLU A 270 14.06 -3.93 -5.84
C GLU A 270 12.66 -3.82 -5.23
N ARG A 271 12.42 -2.87 -4.33
CA ARG A 271 11.10 -2.68 -3.73
C ARG A 271 10.03 -2.31 -4.77
N LEU A 272 10.34 -1.45 -5.73
CA LEU A 272 9.43 -1.11 -6.83
C LEU A 272 9.15 -2.34 -7.71
N LEU A 273 10.15 -3.19 -7.95
CA LEU A 273 9.97 -4.44 -8.68
C LEU A 273 9.05 -5.41 -7.93
N ASP A 274 9.30 -5.61 -6.63
CA ASP A 274 8.43 -6.42 -5.77
C ASP A 274 7.00 -5.86 -5.73
N SER A 275 6.84 -4.53 -5.71
CA SER A 275 5.53 -3.88 -5.70
C SER A 275 4.73 -4.11 -6.98
N LEU A 276 5.40 -4.28 -8.13
CA LEU A 276 4.74 -4.57 -9.41
C LEU A 276 4.05 -5.95 -9.41
N TYR A 277 4.61 -6.90 -8.68
CA TYR A 277 4.15 -8.29 -8.67
C TYR A 277 3.54 -8.70 -7.33
N GLU A 278 3.42 -7.78 -6.35
CA GLU A 278 2.97 -8.09 -4.98
C GLU A 278 1.69 -8.93 -4.96
N VAL A 279 0.72 -8.58 -5.81
CA VAL A 279 -0.57 -9.26 -5.87
C VAL A 279 -0.43 -10.68 -6.42
N THR A 280 0.26 -10.83 -7.56
CA THR A 280 0.48 -12.14 -8.19
C THR A 280 1.35 -13.04 -7.33
N ASP A 281 2.42 -12.49 -6.76
CA ASP A 281 3.34 -13.19 -5.87
C ASP A 281 2.62 -13.74 -4.66
N ARG A 282 1.74 -12.94 -4.05
CA ARG A 282 0.98 -13.38 -2.88
C ARG A 282 0.05 -14.54 -3.20
N ILE A 283 -0.64 -14.49 -4.35
CA ILE A 283 -1.50 -15.59 -4.80
C ILE A 283 -0.66 -16.85 -5.10
N ILE A 284 0.46 -16.70 -5.80
CA ILE A 284 1.38 -17.81 -6.12
C ILE A 284 1.93 -18.44 -4.84
N MET A 285 2.37 -17.62 -3.89
CA MET A 285 2.86 -18.06 -2.58
C MET A 285 1.78 -18.82 -1.81
N PHE A 286 0.54 -18.32 -1.80
CA PHE A 286 -0.56 -18.98 -1.13
C PHE A 286 -0.88 -20.36 -1.72
N LEU A 287 -0.80 -20.51 -3.05
CA LEU A 287 -1.12 -21.77 -3.75
C LEU A 287 0.04 -22.77 -3.80
N GLY A 288 1.26 -22.30 -4.06
CA GLY A 288 2.42 -23.13 -4.38
C GLY A 288 3.62 -22.95 -3.44
N GLY A 289 3.58 -22.00 -2.51
CA GLY A 289 4.62 -21.78 -1.50
C GLY A 289 5.98 -21.32 -2.05
N LYS A 290 6.08 -20.91 -3.32
CA LYS A 290 7.32 -20.48 -3.97
C LYS A 290 7.17 -19.07 -4.56
N LYS A 291 8.00 -18.13 -4.13
CA LYS A 291 8.04 -16.77 -4.68
C LYS A 291 8.78 -16.79 -6.02
N PRO A 292 8.28 -16.10 -7.06
CA PRO A 292 9.06 -15.88 -8.29
C PRO A 292 10.38 -15.17 -8.02
N ASP A 293 11.41 -15.50 -8.79
CA ASP A 293 12.69 -14.79 -8.76
C ASP A 293 12.69 -13.68 -9.82
N HIS A 294 12.31 -12.48 -9.41
CA HIS A 294 12.26 -11.34 -10.30
C HIS A 294 13.64 -10.90 -10.81
N SER A 295 14.72 -11.27 -10.11
CA SER A 295 16.08 -10.89 -10.52
C SER A 295 16.55 -11.65 -11.77
N SER A 296 16.06 -12.88 -11.98
CA SER A 296 16.29 -13.67 -13.19
C SER A 296 15.31 -13.39 -14.33
N GLY A 297 14.40 -12.42 -14.17
CA GLY A 297 13.31 -12.14 -15.11
C GLY A 297 12.13 -13.12 -15.02
N CYS A 298 12.17 -14.04 -14.07
CA CYS A 298 11.08 -14.97 -13.78
C CYS A 298 10.05 -14.31 -12.85
N HIS A 299 9.11 -13.58 -13.43
CA HIS A 299 8.11 -12.83 -12.64
C HIS A 299 6.86 -13.61 -12.27
N LEU A 300 6.61 -14.77 -12.88
CA LEU A 300 5.41 -15.56 -12.65
C LEU A 300 5.74 -17.05 -12.60
N ILE A 301 5.11 -17.75 -11.67
CA ILE A 301 5.13 -19.21 -11.55
C ILE A 301 3.68 -19.66 -11.54
N ILE A 302 3.33 -20.57 -12.45
CA ILE A 302 2.00 -21.19 -12.46
C ILE A 302 2.10 -22.47 -11.62
N PRO A 303 1.39 -22.58 -10.49
CA PRO A 303 1.39 -23.80 -9.69
C PRO A 303 0.89 -24.99 -10.52
N GLU A 304 1.55 -26.14 -10.39
CA GLU A 304 1.11 -27.37 -11.06
C GLU A 304 -0.23 -27.84 -10.47
N THR A 305 -1.20 -28.08 -11.35
CA THR A 305 -2.48 -28.70 -10.95
C THR A 305 -2.36 -30.21 -11.10
N ASN A 306 -2.50 -30.95 -9.99
CA ASN A 306 -2.44 -32.43 -9.97
C ASN A 306 -3.52 -33.16 -10.78
N ASN A 307 -4.43 -32.43 -11.46
CA ASN A 307 -5.51 -33.02 -12.24
C ASN A 307 -5.16 -33.08 -13.72
N THR A 308 -5.09 -34.30 -14.25
CA THR A 308 -4.81 -34.62 -15.65
C THR A 308 -5.99 -34.39 -16.60
N GLU A 309 -7.19 -34.06 -16.09
CA GLU A 309 -8.34 -33.64 -16.90
C GLU A 309 -8.94 -32.33 -16.38
N ILE A 310 -8.87 -31.28 -17.20
CA ILE A 310 -9.58 -30.02 -16.95
C ILE A 310 -11.05 -30.28 -17.27
N SER A 311 -11.92 -30.19 -16.26
CA SER A 311 -13.36 -30.39 -16.50
C SER A 311 -13.90 -29.39 -17.53
N GLU A 312 -14.95 -29.77 -18.25
CA GLU A 312 -15.63 -28.88 -19.21
C GLU A 312 -16.04 -27.55 -18.55
N GLN A 313 -16.50 -27.61 -17.30
CA GLN A 313 -16.85 -26.44 -16.51
C GLN A 313 -15.64 -25.51 -16.25
N LEU A 314 -14.46 -26.06 -15.94
CA LEU A 314 -13.23 -25.27 -15.77
C LEU A 314 -12.78 -24.64 -17.09
N THR A 315 -12.94 -25.35 -18.21
CA THR A 315 -12.63 -24.82 -19.54
C THR A 315 -13.55 -23.64 -19.88
N ILE A 316 -14.86 -23.78 -19.63
CA ILE A 316 -15.83 -22.69 -19.84
C ILE A 316 -15.49 -21.49 -18.94
N ALA A 317 -15.20 -21.72 -17.66
CA ALA A 317 -14.85 -20.65 -16.73
C ALA A 317 -13.58 -19.91 -17.17
N ARG A 318 -12.54 -20.65 -17.59
CA ARG A 318 -11.30 -20.08 -18.12
C ARG A 318 -11.55 -19.21 -19.36
N ASN A 319 -12.33 -19.71 -20.33
CA ASN A 319 -12.63 -18.97 -21.56
C ASN A 319 -13.41 -17.69 -21.26
N ARG A 320 -14.32 -17.71 -20.27
CA ARG A 320 -15.02 -16.51 -19.81
C ARG A 320 -14.08 -15.50 -19.17
N LEU A 321 -13.13 -15.95 -18.35
CA LEU A 321 -12.13 -15.06 -17.73
C LEU A 321 -11.23 -14.37 -18.77
N GLN A 322 -10.87 -15.07 -19.86
CA GLN A 322 -10.00 -14.52 -20.91
C GLN A 322 -10.61 -13.37 -21.71
N VAL A 323 -11.93 -13.27 -21.76
CA VAL A 323 -12.64 -12.19 -22.47
C VAL A 323 -13.02 -11.03 -21.56
N VAL A 324 -12.72 -11.11 -20.26
CA VAL A 324 -12.98 -10.03 -19.30
C VAL A 324 -12.09 -8.83 -19.63
N PRO A 325 -12.63 -7.60 -19.70
CA PRO A 325 -11.82 -6.40 -19.84
C PRO A 325 -10.80 -6.30 -18.70
N ASN A 326 -9.57 -5.92 -19.02
CA ASN A 326 -8.45 -5.78 -18.09
C ASN A 326 -8.82 -5.15 -16.73
N LYS A 327 -9.53 -4.02 -16.76
CA LYS A 327 -9.98 -3.32 -15.54
C LYS A 327 -10.83 -4.22 -14.63
N MET A 328 -11.80 -4.94 -15.21
CA MET A 328 -12.64 -5.86 -14.44
C MET A 328 -11.86 -7.07 -13.96
N PHE A 329 -10.88 -7.53 -14.75
CA PHE A 329 -9.99 -8.61 -14.35
C PHE A 329 -9.12 -8.21 -13.15
N GLU A 330 -8.60 -6.99 -13.13
CA GLU A 330 -7.83 -6.44 -12.01
C GLU A 330 -8.68 -6.34 -10.74
N GLU A 331 -9.92 -5.87 -10.84
CA GLU A 331 -10.87 -5.83 -9.72
C GLU A 331 -11.10 -7.24 -9.16
N LEU A 332 -11.33 -8.23 -10.02
CA LEU A 332 -11.48 -9.63 -9.60
C LEU A 332 -10.21 -10.20 -8.92
N VAL A 333 -9.02 -9.85 -9.43
CA VAL A 333 -7.76 -10.29 -8.84
C VAL A 333 -7.54 -9.64 -7.46
N MET A 334 -7.97 -8.39 -7.27
CA MET A 334 -7.94 -7.75 -5.96
C MET A 334 -8.90 -8.41 -4.96
N ASP A 335 -10.08 -8.83 -5.40
CA ASP A 335 -10.99 -9.61 -4.55
C ASP A 335 -10.35 -10.93 -4.10
N LEU A 336 -9.61 -11.60 -4.99
CA LEU A 336 -8.87 -12.81 -4.66
C LEU A 336 -7.72 -12.53 -3.67
N TYR A 337 -6.98 -11.43 -3.87
CA TYR A 337 -5.93 -11.00 -2.94
C TYR A 337 -6.47 -10.77 -1.53
N ASP A 338 -7.64 -10.15 -1.43
CA ASP A 338 -8.31 -9.86 -0.16
C ASP A 338 -8.77 -11.15 0.54
N GLU A 339 -9.27 -12.12 -0.23
CA GLU A 339 -9.62 -13.44 0.29
C GLU A 339 -8.40 -14.22 0.78
N VAL A 340 -7.26 -14.15 0.08
CA VAL A 340 -5.99 -14.74 0.53
C VAL A 340 -5.55 -14.10 1.86
N ASP A 341 -5.54 -12.77 1.95
CA ASP A 341 -5.20 -12.06 3.19
C ASP A 341 -6.13 -12.44 4.35
N ARG A 342 -7.43 -12.59 4.08
CA ARG A 342 -8.42 -13.04 5.08
C ARG A 342 -8.08 -14.45 5.60
N ARG A 343 -7.80 -15.40 4.70
CA ARG A 343 -7.50 -16.80 5.05
C ARG A 343 -6.21 -16.94 5.85
N GLU A 344 -5.15 -16.22 5.49
CA GLU A 344 -3.88 -16.26 6.24
C GLU A 344 -4.05 -15.75 7.68
N ASN A 345 -4.84 -14.68 7.85
CA ASN A 345 -5.17 -14.12 9.16
C ASN A 345 -6.05 -15.06 10.01
N GLU A 346 -6.90 -15.89 9.38
CA GLU A 346 -7.74 -16.88 10.08
C GLU A 346 -7.01 -18.19 10.38
N ALA A 347 -6.20 -18.71 9.45
CA ALA A 347 -5.39 -19.91 9.65
C ALA A 347 -4.41 -19.74 10.83
N SER A 348 -3.85 -18.54 10.99
CA SER A 348 -3.03 -18.16 12.15
C SER A 348 -3.78 -18.25 13.48
N LYS A 349 -5.12 -18.09 13.49
CA LYS A 349 -5.93 -18.30 14.71
C LYS A 349 -6.18 -19.77 15.00
N ILE A 350 -6.34 -20.61 13.97
CA ILE A 350 -6.59 -22.05 14.12
C ILE A 350 -5.35 -22.77 14.65
N ILE A 351 -4.16 -22.44 14.14
CA ILE A 351 -2.90 -23.04 14.63
C ILE A 351 -2.68 -22.70 16.12
N ASN A 352 -2.98 -21.46 16.52
CA ASN A 352 -2.89 -21.06 17.94
C ASN A 352 -3.94 -21.75 18.83
N LEU A 353 -5.12 -22.11 18.30
CA LEU A 353 -6.12 -22.88 19.07
C LEU A 353 -5.76 -24.36 19.19
N SER A 354 -5.04 -24.95 18.23
CA SER A 354 -4.55 -26.33 18.30
C SER A 354 -3.36 -26.53 19.25
N VAL A 355 -2.70 -25.45 19.69
CA VAL A 355 -1.64 -25.49 20.71
C VAL A 355 -2.21 -25.43 22.15
N PHE A 356 -3.52 -25.19 22.30
CA PHE A 356 -4.23 -25.15 23.59
C PHE A 356 -5.28 -26.28 23.78
N LYS A 357 -5.15 -27.37 23.04
CA LYS A 357 -5.82 -28.65 23.32
C LYS A 357 -4.76 -29.73 23.44
#